data_AF-A0A662PQX3-F1
#
_entry.id   AF-A0A662PQX3-F1
#
_cell.length_a   1.000
_cell.length_b   1.000
_cell.length_c   1.000
_cell.angle_alpha   90.00
_cell.angle_beta   90.00
_cell.angle_gamma   90.00
#
_symmetry.space_group_name_H-M   'P 1'
#
loop_
_entity.id
_entity.type
_entity.pdbx_description
1 polymer ?
#
loop_
_entity_poly.entity_id
_entity_poly.type
_entity_poly.pdbx_seq_one_letter_code
_entity_poly.pdbx_strand_id
1 'polypeptide(L)' 'HVSNLSAKHEGAPPEVEEKRDHPSNILEYFIPKEKIIEEGLMNYLLQNYLDKHDAVNRTAKALIKSRIGVIAAEKLHGRL' A
#
# COMPACT_ATOMS: atom_id res chain seq x y z
N HIS A 1 22.13 4.74 2.20
CA HIS A 1 21.37 4.98 3.44
C HIS A 1 20.29 6.01 3.11
N VAL A 2 19.01 5.60 3.04
CA VAL A 2 17.90 6.52 2.70
C VAL A 2 17.36 7.10 4.00
N SER A 3 17.58 8.39 4.22
CA SER A 3 17.37 9.09 5.50
C SER A 3 15.90 9.31 5.90
N ASN A 4 14.93 8.65 5.26
CA ASN A 4 13.48 8.81 5.52
C ASN A 4 12.67 7.52 5.27
N LEU A 5 13.14 6.38 5.77
CA LEU A 5 12.44 5.08 5.63
C LEU A 5 11.28 4.89 6.64
N SER A 6 11.17 5.75 7.65
CA SER A 6 10.39 5.47 8.87
C SER A 6 8.87 5.72 8.81
N ALA A 7 8.29 6.16 7.68
CA ALA A 7 6.91 6.66 7.69
C ALA A 7 6.04 6.26 6.50
N LYS A 8 6.38 5.19 5.78
CA LYS A 8 5.49 4.62 4.77
C LYS A 8 5.14 3.20 5.20
N HIS A 9 3.89 3.00 5.64
CA HIS A 9 3.35 1.65 5.79
C HIS A 9 3.32 1.05 4.38
N GLU A 10 4.17 0.05 4.15
CA GLU A 10 4.19 -0.73 2.92
C GLU A 10 3.44 -2.04 3.12
N GLY A 11 2.79 -2.51 2.06
CA GLY A 11 2.08 -3.78 2.06
C GLY A 11 0.84 -3.85 2.94
N ALA A 12 0.43 -5.09 3.18
CA ALA A 12 -0.75 -5.45 3.93
C ALA A 12 -0.52 -5.36 5.45
N PRO A 13 -1.58 -5.53 6.26
CA PRO A 13 -1.43 -5.85 7.67
C PRO A 13 -0.66 -7.16 7.88
N PRO A 14 0.05 -7.35 9.01
CA PRO A 14 0.93 -8.51 9.23
C PRO A 14 0.27 -9.86 8.94
N GLU A 15 -1.01 -10.02 9.30
CA GLU A 15 -1.75 -11.29 9.13
C GLU A 15 -1.94 -11.72 7.66
N VAL A 16 -1.80 -10.78 6.73
CA VAL A 16 -1.89 -10.97 5.27
C VAL A 16 -0.48 -10.97 4.68
N GLU A 17 0.35 -10.02 5.07
CA GLU A 17 1.69 -9.80 4.52
C GLU A 17 2.62 -11.00 4.73
N GLU A 18 2.60 -11.60 5.93
CA GLU A 18 3.43 -12.77 6.28
C GLU A 18 3.12 -14.01 5.43
N LYS A 19 1.99 -14.01 4.72
CA LYS A 19 1.55 -15.12 3.86
C LYS A 19 1.81 -14.85 2.38
N ARG A 20 2.36 -13.70 2.02
CA ARG A 20 2.70 -13.38 0.63
C ARG A 20 3.96 -14.12 0.23
N ASP A 21 3.93 -14.72 -0.96
CA ASP A 21 5.11 -15.32 -1.59
C ASP A 21 6.21 -14.27 -1.80
N HIS A 22 5.81 -13.02 -2.01
CA HIS A 22 6.68 -11.87 -2.21
C HIS A 22 6.22 -10.71 -1.30
N PRO A 23 6.62 -10.70 -0.02
CA PRO A 23 6.31 -9.61 0.89
C PRO A 23 6.87 -8.28 0.37
N SER A 24 6.15 -7.20 0.61
CA SER A 24 6.55 -5.84 0.24
C SER A 24 7.86 -5.45 0.90
N ASN A 25 8.67 -4.75 0.12
CA ASN A 25 9.94 -4.22 0.59
C ASN A 25 10.06 -2.76 0.17
N ILE A 26 10.37 -1.89 1.13
CA ILE A 26 10.54 -0.46 0.91
C ILE A 26 11.61 -0.12 -0.15
N LEU A 27 12.57 -1.03 -0.37
CA LEU A 27 13.60 -0.86 -1.39
C LEU A 27 13.08 -1.05 -2.82
N GLU A 28 11.89 -1.64 -2.99
CA GLU A 28 11.30 -1.94 -4.31
C GLU A 28 10.90 -0.68 -5.08
N TYR A 29 10.67 0.43 -4.39
CA TYR A 29 10.48 1.74 -5.03
C TYR A 29 11.68 2.20 -5.85
N PHE A 30 12.86 1.63 -5.62
CA PHE A 30 14.09 1.99 -6.32
C PHE A 30 14.47 1.00 -7.42
N ILE A 31 13.66 -0.06 -7.64
CA ILE A 31 13.90 -1.00 -8.74
C ILE A 31 13.55 -0.31 -10.07
N PRO A 32 14.46 -0.29 -11.05
CA PRO A 32 14.14 0.20 -12.39
C PRO A 32 13.02 -0.60 -13.02
N LYS A 33 12.16 0.06 -13.81
CA LYS A 33 11.03 -0.60 -14.48
C LYS A 33 11.49 -1.77 -15.36
N GLU A 34 12.61 -1.61 -16.05
CA GLU A 34 13.18 -2.62 -16.93
C GLU A 34 13.48 -3.90 -16.15
N LYS A 35 14.04 -3.75 -14.93
CA LYS A 35 14.31 -4.87 -14.02
C LYS A 35 13.03 -5.55 -13.53
N ILE A 36 12.00 -4.77 -13.19
CA ILE A 36 10.68 -5.32 -12.81
C ILE A 36 10.10 -6.20 -13.91
N ILE A 37 10.25 -5.80 -15.18
CA ILE A 37 9.75 -6.56 -16.33
C ILE A 37 10.62 -7.78 -16.60
N GLU A 38 11.95 -7.61 -16.63
CA GLU A 38 12.92 -8.69 -16.87
C GLU A 38 12.77 -9.84 -15.84
N GLU A 39 12.52 -9.50 -14.58
CA GLU A 39 12.41 -10.44 -13.48
C GLU A 39 10.96 -10.94 -13.24
N GLY A 40 10.00 -10.48 -14.03
CA GLY A 40 8.59 -10.91 -13.91
C GLY A 40 7.90 -10.47 -12.62
N LEU A 41 8.37 -9.38 -11.98
CA LEU A 41 7.92 -8.95 -10.65
C LEU A 41 6.57 -8.23 -10.66
N MET A 42 6.05 -7.85 -11.82
CA MET A 42 4.88 -6.97 -11.94
C MET A 42 3.66 -7.48 -11.18
N ASN A 43 3.39 -8.79 -11.21
CA ASN A 43 2.24 -9.37 -10.51
C ASN A 43 2.37 -9.28 -8.99
N TYR A 44 3.56 -9.50 -8.46
CA TYR A 44 3.83 -9.40 -7.02
C TYR A 44 3.72 -7.94 -6.55
N LEU A 45 4.32 -7.01 -7.28
CA LEU A 45 4.24 -5.59 -6.94
C LEU A 45 2.81 -5.04 -7.02
N LEU A 46 2.02 -5.52 -7.99
CA LEU A 46 0.59 -5.20 -8.07
C LEU A 46 -0.18 -5.75 -6.86
N GLN A 47 0.05 -7.00 -6.46
CA GLN A 47 -0.59 -7.57 -5.27
C GLN A 47 -0.27 -6.75 -4.02
N ASN A 48 1.01 -6.42 -3.82
CA ASN A 48 1.46 -5.62 -2.68
C ASN A 48 0.84 -4.22 -2.68
N TYR A 49 0.66 -3.60 -3.86
CA TYR A 49 -0.05 -2.33 -3.99
C TYR A 49 -1.53 -2.43 -3.60
N LEU A 50 -2.23 -3.48 -4.06
CA LEU A 50 -3.65 -3.69 -3.74
C LEU A 50 -3.86 -3.96 -2.24
N ASP A 51 -2.96 -4.70 -1.62
CA ASP A 51 -2.98 -4.97 -0.19
C ASP A 51 -2.77 -3.71 0.66
N LYS A 52 -1.82 -2.87 0.24
CA LYS A 52 -1.63 -1.54 0.83
C LYS A 52 -2.90 -0.69 0.71
N HIS A 53 -3.59 -0.76 -0.43
CA HIS A 53 -4.83 -0.05 -0.63
C HIS A 53 -5.95 -0.56 0.29
N ASP A 54 -6.05 -1.88 0.52
CA ASP A 54 -6.96 -2.44 1.52
C ASP A 54 -6.65 -1.94 2.93
N ALA A 55 -5.37 -1.89 3.33
CA ALA A 55 -4.94 -1.37 4.63
C ALA A 55 -5.39 0.09 4.86
N VAL A 56 -5.25 0.94 3.84
CA VAL A 56 -5.76 2.33 3.86
C VAL A 56 -7.28 2.33 4.03
N ASN A 57 -8.00 1.51 3.28
CA ASN A 57 -9.47 1.42 3.37
C ASN A 57 -9.95 0.91 4.74
N ARG A 58 -9.24 -0.04 5.36
CA ARG A 58 -9.49 -0.51 6.73
C ARG A 58 -9.35 0.62 7.73
N THR A 59 -8.29 1.43 7.59
CA THR A 59 -8.07 2.61 8.43
C THR A 59 -9.21 3.62 8.28
N ALA A 60 -9.60 3.94 7.05
CA ALA A 60 -10.72 4.84 6.78
C ALA A 60 -12.02 4.34 7.44
N LYS A 61 -12.34 3.05 7.30
CA LYS A 61 -13.51 2.42 7.97
C LYS A 61 -13.43 2.54 9.50
N ALA A 62 -12.26 2.32 10.09
CA ALA A 62 -12.07 2.42 11.54
C ALA A 62 -12.28 3.85 12.05
N LEU A 63 -11.73 4.85 11.35
CA LEU A 63 -11.91 6.26 11.69
C LEU A 63 -13.40 6.67 11.65
N ILE A 64 -14.11 6.28 10.60
CA ILE A 64 -15.55 6.54 10.45
C ILE A 64 -16.34 5.90 11.60
N LYS A 65 -16.06 4.63 11.94
CA LYS A 65 -16.72 3.93 13.06
C LYS A 65 -16.48 4.63 14.40
N SER A 66 -15.27 5.17 14.60
CA SER A 66 -14.90 5.92 15.80
C SER A 66 -15.42 7.36 15.82
N ARG A 67 -16.23 7.78 14.83
CA ARG A 67 -16.74 9.15 14.67
C ARG A 67 -15.62 10.20 14.56
N ILE A 68 -14.44 9.80 14.08
CA ILE A 68 -13.36 10.73 13.75
C ILE A 68 -13.65 11.28 12.36
N GLY A 69 -13.79 12.61 12.26
CA GLY A 69 -14.05 13.27 10.99
C GLY A 69 -12.94 13.00 9.97
N VAL A 70 -13.32 12.58 8.77
CA VAL A 70 -12.43 12.39 7.62
C VAL A 70 -12.89 13.29 6.48
N ILE A 71 -11.95 13.85 5.73
CA ILE A 71 -12.24 14.63 4.51
C ILE A 71 -12.25 13.64 3.34
N ALA A 72 -13.39 13.50 2.67
CA ALA A 72 -13.49 12.65 1.49
C ALA A 72 -12.66 13.24 0.34
N ALA A 73 -12.02 12.37 -0.46
CA ALA A 73 -11.36 12.78 -1.69
C ALA A 73 -12.42 13.13 -2.75
N GLU A 74 -12.92 14.36 -2.75
CA GLU A 74 -14.04 14.81 -3.60
C GLU A 74 -13.80 14.53 -5.10
N LYS A 75 -12.56 14.64 -5.57
CA LYS A 75 -12.20 14.36 -6.98
C LYS A 75 -12.31 12.88 -7.35
N LEU A 76 -12.28 11.98 -6.37
CA LEU A 76 -12.37 10.54 -6.57
C LEU A 76 -13.81 10.04 -6.35
N HIS A 77 -14.50 10.57 -5.33
CA HIS A 77 -15.81 10.05 -4.89
C HIS A 77 -17.00 10.93 -5.31
N GLY A 78 -16.76 12.08 -5.95
CA GLY A 78 -17.78 13.09 -6.22
C GLY A 78 -17.99 14.01 -5.01
N ARG A 79 -18.72 15.11 -5.24
CA ARG A 79 -19.23 15.93 -4.13
C ARG A 79 -20.34 15.15 -3.42
N LEU A 80 -20.18 14.94 -2.12
CA LEU A 80 -21.23 14.44 -1.24
C LEU A 80 -22.30 15.50 -0.99
#